data_AF-A0A919GKX6-F1
#
_entry.id   AF-A0A919GKX6-F1
#
_cell.length_a   1.000
_cell.length_b   1.000
_cell.length_c   1.000
_cell.angle_alpha   90.00
_cell.angle_beta   90.00
_cell.angle_gamma   90.00
#
_symmetry.space_group_name_H-M   'P 1'
#
loop_
_entity.id
_entity.type
_entity.pdbx_description
1 polymer ?
#
loop_
_entity_poly.entity_id
_entity_poly.type
_entity_poly.pdbx_seq_one_letter_code
_entity_poly.pdbx_strand_id
1 'polypeptide(L)' 'MTCARCWQPITPDEVHDMFVPDSGSVAKPAVYFHAWPCPEPPARTAPPPVPEGL' A
#
# COMPACT_ATOMS: atom_id res chain seq x y z
N MET A 1 -3.35 -2.28 -8.82
CA MET A 1 -3.78 -2.15 -7.39
C MET A 1 -2.52 -1.90 -6.55
N THR A 2 -2.58 -1.42 -5.31
CA THR A 2 -1.37 -1.15 -4.50
C THR A 2 -1.41 -1.94 -3.20
N CYS A 3 -0.33 -2.65 -2.88
CA CYS A 3 -0.23 -3.40 -1.64
C CYS A 3 -0.12 -2.44 -0.45
N ALA A 4 -1.07 -2.51 0.48
CA ALA A 4 -1.08 -1.65 1.66
C ALA A 4 0.05 -1.93 2.67
N ARG A 5 0.79 -3.04 2.50
CA ARG A 5 1.94 -3.40 3.35
C ARG A 5 3.25 -2.84 2.84
N CYS A 6 3.64 -3.13 1.59
CA CYS A 6 4.93 -2.70 1.02
C CYS A 6 4.82 -1.49 0.08
N TRP A 7 3.61 -0.99 -0.18
CA TRP A 7 3.34 0.20 -0.99
C TRP A 7 3.81 0.06 -2.45
N GLN A 8 4.05 -1.18 -2.89
CA GLN A 8 4.37 -1.52 -4.27
C GLN A 8 3.10 -1.85 -5.06
N PRO A 9 3.11 -1.62 -6.39
CA PRO A 9 2.00 -2.02 -7.25
C PRO A 9 1.85 -3.54 -7.26
N ILE A 10 0.60 -4.00 -7.20
CA ILE A 10 0.18 -5.37 -7.50
C ILE A 10 -0.27 -5.37 -8.96
N THR A 11 0.41 -6.18 -9.78
CA THR A 11 0.08 -6.40 -11.19
C THR A 11 -1.18 -7.26 -11.34
N PRO A 12 -1.89 -7.20 -12.48
CA PRO A 12 -3.13 -7.96 -12.67
C PRO A 12 -2.98 -9.47 -12.58
N ASP A 13 -1.78 -10.00 -12.88
CA ASP A 13 -1.48 -11.43 -12.90
C ASP A 13 -0.97 -11.97 -11.54
N GLU A 14 -0.71 -11.09 -10.57
CA GLU A 14 -0.22 -11.47 -9.24
C GLU A 14 -1.34 -11.92 -8.30
N VAL A 15 -1.10 -13.02 -7.58
CA VAL A 15 -2.00 -13.48 -6.52
C VAL A 15 -1.99 -12.50 -5.35
N HIS A 16 -3.17 -12.07 -4.91
CA HIS A 16 -3.32 -11.06 -3.88
C HIS A 16 -4.49 -11.36 -2.93
N ASP A 17 -4.34 -10.90 -1.67
CA ASP A 17 -5.40 -10.89 -0.68
C ASP A 17 -6.13 -9.55 -0.67
N MET A 18 -7.42 -9.57 -0.32
CA MET A 18 -8.26 -8.39 -0.22
C MET A 18 -9.01 -8.38 1.11
N PHE A 19 -9.02 -7.22 1.77
CA PHE A 19 -9.79 -6.98 2.99
C PHE A 19 -10.68 -5.75 2.77
N VAL A 20 -11.98 -5.90 3.00
CA VAL A 20 -12.92 -4.78 3.04
C VAL A 20 -13.18 -4.45 4.51
N PRO A 21 -12.75 -3.27 5.02
CA PRO A 21 -13.01 -2.91 6.39
C PRO A 21 -14.52 -2.74 6.59
N ASP A 22 -15.09 -3.59 7.45
CA ASP A 22 -16.46 -3.40 7.90
C ASP A 22 -16.52 -2.15 8.80
N SER A 23 -17.41 -1.24 8.44
CA SER A 23 -17.57 0.00 9.19
C SER A 23 -19.05 0.38 9.26
N GLY A 24 -19.89 -0.59 9.65
CA GLY A 24 -21.25 -0.46 10.21
C GLY A 24 -22.35 0.23 9.38
N SER A 25 -22.00 1.24 8.59
CA SER A 25 -22.90 2.13 7.84
C SER A 25 -22.25 2.79 6.61
N VAL A 26 -20.94 2.64 6.38
CA VAL A 26 -20.25 3.27 5.23
C VAL A 26 -19.43 2.24 4.47
N ALA A 27 -19.71 2.06 3.18
CA ALA A 27 -18.87 1.27 2.29
C ALA A 27 -17.47 1.91 2.24
N LYS A 28 -16.47 1.20 2.78
CA LYS A 28 -15.06 1.60 2.70
C LYS A 28 -14.39 0.92 1.50
N PRO A 29 -13.39 1.57 0.88
CA PRO A 29 -12.64 0.97 -0.21
C PRO A 29 -11.93 -0.31 0.27
N ALA A 30 -11.88 -1.30 -0.61
CA ALA A 30 -11.12 -2.52 -0.39
C ALA A 30 -9.62 -2.21 -0.27
N VAL A 31 -8.96 -2.91 0.65
CA VAL A 31 -7.52 -2.85 0.89
C VAL A 31 -6.89 -4.13 0.33
N TYR A 32 -5.80 -4.00 -0.42
CA TYR A 32 -5.16 -5.11 -1.14
C TYR A 32 -3.77 -5.41 -0.58
N PHE A 33 -3.37 -6.69 -0.60
CA PHE A 33 -2.06 -7.18 -0.13
C PHE A 33 -1.51 -8.25 -1.09
N HIS A 34 -0.19 -8.33 -1.29
CA HIS A 34 0.41 -9.50 -1.96
C HIS A 34 0.19 -10.77 -1.13
N ALA A 35 -0.04 -11.92 -1.77
CA ALA A 35 -0.25 -13.22 -1.14
C ALA A 35 1.02 -13.87 -0.52
N TRP A 36 1.96 -13.02 -0.09
CA TRP A 36 3.25 -13.32 0.56
C TRP A 36 4.26 -14.17 -0.25
N PRO A 37 5.57 -13.87 -0.16
CA PRO A 37 6.19 -12.72 0.52
C PRO A 37 5.92 -11.40 -0.21
N CYS A 38 5.70 -10.32 0.55
CA CYS A 38 5.73 -8.98 -0.05
C CYS A 38 7.16 -8.66 -0.49
N PRO A 39 7.36 -8.06 -1.67
CA PRO A 39 8.68 -7.53 -2.04
C PRO A 39 9.13 -6.54 -0.96
N GLU A 40 10.44 -6.48 -0.73
CA GLU A 40 11.02 -5.49 0.16
C GLU A 40 10.51 -4.10 -0.25
N PRO A 41 9.99 -3.29 0.69
CA PRO A 41 9.63 -1.93 0.37
C PRO A 41 10.88 -1.24 -0.18
N PRO A 42 10.76 -0.43 -1.26
CA PRO A 42 11.90 0.33 -1.74
C PRO A 42 12.48 1.08 -0.55
N ALA A 43 13.81 1.07 -0.43
CA ALA A 43 14.50 1.84 0.58
C ALA A 43 13.87 3.24 0.59
N ARG A 44 13.33 3.66 1.74
CA ARG A 44 12.80 5.01 1.88
C ARG A 44 13.96 5.94 1.56
N THR A 45 14.00 6.49 0.36
CA THR A 45 14.82 7.64 0.06
C THR A 45 14.42 8.68 1.08
N ALA A 46 15.38 9.15 1.86
CA ALA A 46 15.14 10.16 2.87
C ALA A 46 14.29 11.28 2.23
N PRO A 47 13.26 11.79 2.92
CA PRO A 47 12.52 12.94 2.41
C PRO A 47 13.55 14.03 2.04
N PRO A 48 13.38 14.73 0.90
CA PRO A 48 14.25 15.84 0.58
C PRO A 48 14.26 16.81 1.79
N PRO A 49 15.42 17.40 2.14
CA PRO A 49 15.47 18.36 3.24
C PRO A 49 14.40 19.43 2.99
N VAL A 50 13.56 19.68 3.99
CA VAL A 50 12.62 20.79 3.95
C VAL A 50 13.48 22.06 3.84
N PRO A 51 13.30 22.90 2.82
CA PRO A 51 14.02 24.17 2.76
C PRO A 51 13.64 24.98 4.01
N GLU A 52 14.60 25.19 4.90
CA GLU A 52 14.49 26.14 5.99
C GLU A 52 14.45 27.55 5.37
N GLY A 53 13.26 28.14 5.24
CA GLY A 53 13.09 29.54 4.85
C GLY A 53 11.86 29.81 4.00
N LEU A 54 10.78 30.20 4.68
CA LEU A 54 9.74 31.11 4.18
C LEU A 54 9.51 32.19 5.23
#